data_AF-A0A939JDY8-F1
#
_entry.id   AF-A0A939JDY8-F1
#
_cell.length_a   1.000
_cell.length_b   1.000
_cell.length_c   1.000
_cell.angle_alpha   90.00
_cell.angle_beta   90.00
_cell.angle_gamma   90.00
#
_symmetry.space_group_name_H-M   'P 1'
#
loop_
_entity.id
_entity.type
_entity.pdbx_description
1 polymer ?
#
loop_
_entity_poly.entity_id
_entity_poly.type
_entity_poly.pdbx_seq_one_letter_code
_entity_poly.pdbx_strand_id
1 'polypeptide(L)'
;MQARYTRELLEEAARETRNWDEAVSWCGGTPTPGSRRYLRQKMLEAGVDTSHFPAKWSRHTEETLREAVATSSSIKQVVQRLGISPVGGNHAHISRRIAALKIDISHFAQRRGGPKESRGNPLVLGAATDGRIPGQRLRRELLKTGTPELCAVCGTGPEWNHKPLRLEVDHANGDWWDNRPENLQLLCPNCHAVTDTYRGRKRRNAA
;
A
#
# COMPACT_ATOMS: atom_id res chain seq x y z
N MET A 1 -10.52 -5.63 -49.47
CA MET A 1 -10.28 -5.82 -48.02
C MET A 1 -10.79 -4.57 -47.32
N GLN A 2 -11.93 -4.62 -46.65
CA GLN A 2 -12.47 -3.44 -45.96
C GLN A 2 -11.54 -3.05 -44.81
N ALA A 3 -11.19 -1.77 -44.72
CA ALA A 3 -10.36 -1.27 -43.63
C ALA A 3 -11.14 -1.45 -42.31
N ARG A 4 -10.56 -2.17 -41.35
CA ARG A 4 -11.15 -2.42 -40.02
C ARG A 4 -11.51 -1.14 -39.26
N TYR A 5 -10.85 -0.03 -39.58
CA TYR A 5 -11.10 1.28 -39.00
C TYR A 5 -11.40 2.24 -40.16
N THR A 6 -12.68 2.42 -40.49
CA THR A 6 -13.11 3.46 -41.42
C THR A 6 -13.13 4.81 -40.70
N ARG A 7 -13.05 5.90 -41.46
CA ARG A 7 -13.07 7.24 -40.88
C ARG A 7 -14.38 7.49 -40.12
N GLU A 8 -15.50 7.04 -40.68
CA GLU A 8 -16.83 7.18 -40.08
C GLU A 8 -16.90 6.47 -38.72
N LEU A 9 -16.37 5.24 -38.64
CA LEU A 9 -16.33 4.47 -37.39
C LEU A 9 -15.51 5.19 -36.31
N LEU A 10 -14.38 5.79 -36.70
CA LEU A 10 -13.52 6.53 -35.78
C LEU A 10 -14.15 7.84 -35.31
N GLU A 11 -14.85 8.57 -36.20
CA GLU A 11 -15.58 9.79 -35.85
C GLU A 11 -16.76 9.47 -34.90
N GLU A 12 -17.51 8.40 -35.16
CA GLU A 12 -18.57 7.92 -34.26
C GLU A 12 -18.01 7.51 -32.90
N ALA A 13 -16.93 6.72 -32.88
CA ALA A 13 -16.29 6.31 -31.63
C ALA A 13 -15.80 7.52 -30.81
N ALA A 14 -15.22 8.53 -31.45
CA ALA A 14 -14.78 9.74 -30.78
C ALA A 14 -15.95 10.56 -30.20
N ARG A 15 -17.10 10.61 -30.89
CA ARG A 15 -18.28 11.34 -30.43
C ARG A 15 -19.02 10.65 -29.28
N GLU A 16 -19.19 9.33 -29.37
CA GLU A 16 -20.04 8.58 -28.44
C GLU A 16 -19.31 8.13 -27.15
N THR A 17 -17.98 8.20 -27.12
CA THR A 17 -17.18 7.72 -25.99
C THR A 17 -16.41 8.84 -25.29
N ARG A 18 -15.99 8.58 -24.05
CA ARG A 18 -15.34 9.59 -23.19
C ARG A 18 -13.86 9.30 -22.94
N ASN A 19 -13.38 8.13 -23.33
CA ASN A 19 -11.99 7.72 -23.11
C ASN A 19 -11.55 6.62 -24.08
N TRP A 20 -10.23 6.38 -24.12
CA TRP A 20 -9.61 5.40 -25.01
C TRP A 20 -10.03 3.94 -24.75
N ASP A 21 -10.41 3.55 -23.53
CA ASP A 21 -10.86 2.17 -23.26
C ASP A 21 -12.26 1.94 -23.84
N GLU A 22 -13.17 2.90 -23.65
CA GLU A 22 -14.50 2.89 -24.27
C GLU A 22 -14.40 2.95 -25.79
N ALA A 23 -13.58 3.84 -26.35
CA ALA A 23 -13.38 3.95 -27.80
C ALA A 23 -12.84 2.64 -28.42
N VAL A 24 -11.92 1.95 -27.74
CA VAL A 24 -11.44 0.63 -28.18
C VAL A 24 -12.55 -0.42 -28.13
N SER A 25 -13.36 -0.40 -27.07
CA SER A 25 -14.49 -1.33 -26.91
C SER A 25 -15.60 -1.08 -27.94
N TRP A 26 -15.89 0.18 -28.23
CA TRP A 26 -16.83 0.64 -29.25
C TRP A 26 -16.44 0.11 -30.64
N CYS A 27 -15.15 0.19 -30.96
CA CYS A 27 -14.60 -0.37 -32.20
C CYS A 27 -14.45 -1.90 -32.19
N GLY A 28 -15.06 -2.61 -31.23
CA GLY A 28 -15.05 -4.07 -31.13
C GLY A 28 -13.71 -4.68 -30.69
N GLY A 29 -12.84 -3.91 -30.06
CA GLY A 29 -11.55 -4.36 -29.54
C GLY A 29 -11.54 -4.56 -28.02
N THR A 30 -10.54 -5.27 -27.52
CA THR A 30 -10.28 -5.36 -26.07
C THR A 30 -9.33 -4.25 -25.63
N PRO A 31 -9.65 -3.47 -24.58
CA PRO A 31 -8.77 -2.41 -24.06
C PRO A 31 -7.45 -2.96 -23.51
N THR A 32 -6.35 -2.64 -24.18
CA THR A 32 -4.98 -2.97 -23.78
C THR A 32 -4.08 -1.76 -24.05
N PRO A 33 -2.88 -1.67 -23.45
CA PRO A 33 -1.94 -0.60 -23.79
C PRO A 33 -1.64 -0.51 -25.30
N GLY A 34 -1.58 -1.64 -25.99
CA GLY A 34 -1.33 -1.72 -27.43
C GLY A 34 -2.53 -1.25 -28.26
N SER A 35 -3.74 -1.74 -27.97
CA SER A 35 -4.95 -1.37 -28.74
C SER A 35 -5.31 0.10 -28.58
N ARG A 36 -5.10 0.69 -27.40
CA ARG A 36 -5.25 2.15 -27.19
C ARG A 36 -4.28 2.97 -28.02
N ARG A 37 -2.99 2.58 -28.04
CA ARG A 37 -1.96 3.25 -28.84
C ARG A 37 -2.31 3.19 -30.32
N TYR A 38 -2.73 2.01 -30.78
CA TYR A 38 -3.10 1.77 -32.16
C TYR A 38 -4.33 2.60 -32.57
N LEU A 39 -5.39 2.61 -31.75
CA LEU A 39 -6.58 3.42 -32.03
C LEU A 39 -6.28 4.92 -32.04
N ARG A 40 -5.45 5.41 -31.10
CA ARG A 40 -5.01 6.81 -31.07
C ARG A 40 -4.25 7.20 -32.33
N GLN A 41 -3.36 6.33 -32.81
CA GLN A 41 -2.66 6.55 -34.07
C GLN A 41 -3.64 6.61 -35.25
N LYS A 42 -4.64 5.71 -35.29
CA LYS A 42 -5.64 5.69 -36.37
C LYS A 42 -6.55 6.93 -36.37
N MET A 43 -7.01 7.38 -35.21
CA MET A 43 -7.79 8.61 -35.08
C MET A 43 -6.97 9.85 -35.51
N LEU A 44 -5.68 9.90 -35.17
CA LEU A 44 -4.77 10.96 -35.61
C LEU A 44 -4.55 10.94 -37.13
N GLU A 45 -4.29 9.78 -37.72
CA GLU A 45 -4.12 9.60 -39.17
C GLU A 45 -5.39 10.01 -39.95
N ALA A 46 -6.57 9.80 -39.35
CA ALA A 46 -7.86 10.17 -39.94
C ALA A 46 -8.27 11.63 -39.67
N GLY A 47 -7.51 12.38 -38.88
CA GLY A 47 -7.82 13.78 -38.52
C GLY A 47 -9.02 13.94 -37.59
N VAL A 48 -9.34 12.92 -36.79
CA VAL A 48 -10.45 12.92 -35.83
C VAL A 48 -10.05 13.71 -34.60
N ASP A 49 -10.88 14.67 -34.17
CA ASP A 49 -10.64 15.40 -32.92
C ASP A 49 -10.91 14.49 -31.70
N THR A 50 -9.89 14.34 -30.87
CA THR A 50 -9.95 13.58 -29.61
C THR A 50 -9.46 14.43 -28.43
N SER A 51 -9.51 15.76 -28.54
CA SER A 51 -9.04 16.70 -27.52
C SER A 51 -9.81 16.58 -26.20
N HIS A 52 -11.06 16.13 -26.24
CA HIS A 52 -11.90 15.85 -25.07
C HIS A 52 -11.52 14.54 -24.34
N PHE A 53 -10.73 13.66 -24.95
CA PHE A 53 -10.28 12.45 -24.26
C PHE A 53 -9.23 12.78 -23.20
N PRO A 54 -9.32 12.20 -21.99
CA PRO A 54 -8.39 12.51 -20.93
C PRO A 54 -6.97 12.05 -21.29
N ALA A 55 -6.00 12.97 -21.14
CA ALA A 55 -4.58 12.69 -21.39
C ALA A 55 -4.02 11.56 -20.49
N LYS A 56 -4.63 11.36 -19.31
CA LYS A 56 -4.26 10.31 -18.36
C LYS A 56 -5.49 9.50 -17.96
N TRP A 57 -5.43 8.19 -18.17
CA TRP A 57 -6.48 7.29 -17.72
C TRP A 57 -6.60 7.33 -16.20
N SER A 58 -7.83 7.38 -15.74
CA SER A 58 -8.15 7.34 -14.33
C SER A 58 -9.37 6.48 -14.08
N ARG A 59 -9.21 5.48 -13.20
CA ARG A 59 -10.31 4.65 -12.73
C ARG A 59 -11.45 5.45 -12.06
N HIS A 60 -11.14 6.60 -11.48
CA HIS A 60 -12.12 7.51 -10.85
C HIS A 60 -11.87 8.91 -11.39
N THR A 61 -12.85 9.50 -12.08
CA THR A 61 -12.69 10.88 -12.59
C THR A 61 -12.60 11.85 -11.41
N GLU A 62 -12.13 13.08 -11.67
CA GLU A 62 -12.15 14.12 -10.65
C GLU A 62 -13.57 14.39 -10.14
N GLU A 63 -14.55 14.40 -11.04
CA GLU A 63 -15.96 14.58 -10.72
C GLU A 63 -16.46 13.51 -9.73
N THR A 64 -16.27 12.22 -10.05
CA THR A 64 -16.66 11.12 -9.16
C THR A 64 -15.94 11.20 -7.81
N LEU A 65 -14.69 11.68 -7.78
CA LEU A 65 -13.96 11.87 -6.53
C LEU A 65 -14.55 13.01 -5.69
N ARG A 66 -14.93 14.14 -6.30
CA ARG A 66 -15.58 15.26 -5.61
C ARG A 66 -16.93 14.86 -5.03
N GLU A 67 -17.74 14.14 -5.79
CA GLU A 67 -19.02 13.60 -5.33
C GLU A 67 -18.85 12.63 -4.16
N ALA A 68 -17.89 11.70 -4.27
CA ALA A 68 -17.60 10.75 -3.21
C ALA A 68 -17.09 11.43 -1.93
N VAL A 69 -16.31 12.51 -2.05
CA VAL A 69 -15.85 13.31 -0.90
C VAL A 69 -17.01 14.08 -0.26
N ALA A 70 -17.86 14.74 -1.05
CA ALA A 70 -19.00 15.51 -0.55
C ALA A 70 -20.00 14.63 0.23
N THR A 71 -20.17 13.37 -0.18
CA THR A 71 -21.11 12.41 0.44
C THR A 71 -20.47 11.53 1.52
N SER A 72 -19.23 11.79 1.90
CA SER A 72 -18.47 11.02 2.89
C SER A 72 -18.04 11.89 4.06
N SER A 73 -17.81 11.27 5.22
CA SER A 73 -17.21 11.91 6.40
C SER A 73 -15.80 11.38 6.74
N SER A 74 -15.27 10.47 5.93
CA SER A 74 -13.92 9.94 6.09
C SER A 74 -13.35 9.37 4.77
N ILE A 75 -12.02 9.29 4.68
CA ILE A 75 -11.31 8.66 3.54
C ILE A 75 -11.73 7.20 3.34
N LYS A 76 -12.01 6.46 4.43
CA LYS A 76 -12.49 5.07 4.34
C LYS A 76 -13.81 5.01 3.57
N GLN A 77 -14.76 5.90 3.91
CA GLN A 77 -16.05 5.96 3.21
C GLN A 77 -15.89 6.37 1.75
N VAL A 78 -15.00 7.33 1.45
CA VAL A 78 -14.68 7.70 0.06
C VAL A 78 -14.23 6.47 -0.72
N VAL A 79 -13.25 5.72 -0.19
CA VAL A 79 -12.69 4.54 -0.84
C VAL A 79 -13.76 3.45 -1.05
N GLN A 80 -14.63 3.24 -0.06
CA GLN A 80 -15.76 2.31 -0.17
C GLN A 80 -16.79 2.74 -1.22
N ARG A 81 -17.16 4.04 -1.27
CA ARG A 81 -18.09 4.58 -2.26
C ARG A 81 -17.54 4.52 -3.69
N LEU A 82 -16.24 4.66 -3.84
CA LEU A 82 -15.56 4.47 -5.12
C LEU A 82 -15.49 2.98 -5.54
N GLY A 83 -16.02 2.05 -4.74
CA GLY A 83 -16.00 0.62 -5.02
C GLY A 83 -14.59 0.02 -4.96
N ILE A 84 -13.69 0.64 -4.20
CA ILE A 84 -12.31 0.21 -4.04
C ILE A 84 -12.16 -0.54 -2.71
N SER A 85 -11.31 -1.57 -2.69
CA SER A 85 -10.99 -2.28 -1.44
C SER A 85 -10.35 -1.31 -0.42
N PRO A 86 -10.87 -1.24 0.83
CA PRO A 86 -10.43 -0.30 1.85
C PRO A 86 -9.15 -0.76 2.56
N VAL A 87 -8.06 -0.83 1.80
CA VAL A 87 -6.71 -1.15 2.29
C VAL A 87 -5.85 0.11 2.36
N GLY A 88 -4.80 0.08 3.20
CA GLY A 88 -3.96 1.25 3.48
C GLY A 88 -3.35 1.90 2.23
N GLY A 89 -2.93 1.11 1.25
CA GLY A 89 -2.40 1.62 -0.03
C GLY A 89 -3.43 2.43 -0.82
N ASN A 90 -4.68 1.95 -0.88
CA ASN A 90 -5.77 2.63 -1.58
C ASN A 90 -6.18 3.91 -0.85
N HIS A 91 -6.22 3.89 0.49
CA HIS A 91 -6.45 5.09 1.29
C HIS A 91 -5.39 6.16 0.97
N ALA A 92 -4.10 5.80 1.01
CA ALA A 92 -3.01 6.72 0.71
C ALA A 92 -3.06 7.25 -0.73
N HIS A 93 -3.44 6.42 -1.70
CA HIS A 93 -3.61 6.85 -3.09
C HIS A 93 -4.74 7.87 -3.25
N ILE A 94 -5.93 7.60 -2.69
CA ILE A 94 -7.06 8.53 -2.74
C ILE A 94 -6.76 9.82 -1.98
N SER A 95 -6.14 9.75 -0.79
CA SER A 95 -5.74 10.94 -0.05
C SER A 95 -4.77 11.83 -0.84
N ARG A 96 -3.75 11.26 -1.49
CA ARG A 96 -2.83 12.04 -2.35
C ARG A 96 -3.56 12.71 -3.50
N ARG A 97 -4.56 12.03 -4.06
CA ARG A 97 -5.33 12.55 -5.18
C ARG A 97 -6.24 13.70 -4.77
N ILE A 98 -6.94 13.57 -3.63
CA ILE A 98 -7.75 14.64 -3.03
C ILE A 98 -6.87 15.88 -2.80
N ALA A 99 -5.67 15.69 -2.24
CA ALA A 99 -4.73 16.78 -2.00
C ALA A 99 -4.25 17.44 -3.30
N ALA A 100 -3.90 16.64 -4.32
CA ALA A 100 -3.46 17.15 -5.63
C ALA A 100 -4.56 17.97 -6.34
N LEU A 101 -5.82 17.58 -6.19
CA LEU A 101 -6.98 18.26 -6.76
C LEU A 101 -7.53 19.38 -5.86
N LYS A 102 -6.90 19.61 -4.71
CA LYS A 102 -7.28 20.62 -3.71
C LYS A 102 -8.77 20.54 -3.35
N ILE A 103 -9.29 19.32 -3.20
CA ILE A 103 -10.69 19.10 -2.79
C ILE A 103 -10.79 19.36 -1.29
N ASP A 104 -11.75 20.19 -0.88
CA ASP A 104 -11.99 20.45 0.53
C ASP A 104 -12.50 19.18 1.25
N ILE A 105 -11.87 18.89 2.39
CA ILE A 105 -12.21 17.76 3.27
C ILE A 105 -12.35 18.23 4.72
N SER A 106 -12.55 19.53 4.94
CA SER A 106 -12.68 20.13 6.26
C SER A 106 -13.83 19.53 7.08
N HIS A 107 -14.89 19.07 6.40
CA HIS A 107 -16.05 18.40 6.99
C HIS A 107 -15.77 16.96 7.46
N PHE A 108 -14.61 16.38 7.14
CA PHE A 108 -14.25 15.06 7.65
C PHE A 108 -14.00 15.17 9.15
N ALA A 109 -14.72 14.35 9.93
CA ALA A 109 -14.61 14.35 11.37
C ALA A 109 -13.16 14.05 11.79
N GLN A 110 -12.46 15.06 12.30
CA GLN A 110 -11.17 14.84 12.93
C GLN A 110 -11.39 14.03 14.21
N ARG A 111 -11.09 12.73 14.17
CA ARG A 111 -10.92 11.96 15.40
C ARG A 111 -9.73 12.56 16.13
N ARG A 112 -9.99 13.43 17.11
CA ARG A 112 -9.01 13.77 18.15
C ARG A 112 -8.61 12.43 18.75
N GLY A 113 -7.35 12.05 18.57
CA GLY A 113 -6.83 10.83 19.17
C GLY A 113 -7.13 10.90 20.66
N GLY A 114 -7.95 9.98 21.17
CA GLY A 114 -8.18 9.86 22.60
C GLY A 114 -6.84 9.67 23.32
N PRO A 115 -6.80 9.88 24.64
CA PRO A 115 -5.61 9.62 25.43
C PRO A 115 -5.03 8.26 25.04
N LYS A 116 -3.78 8.23 24.55
CA LYS A 116 -3.11 6.97 24.28
C LYS A 116 -2.96 6.29 25.63
N GLU A 117 -3.77 5.27 25.89
CA GLU A 117 -3.56 4.39 27.03
C GLU A 117 -2.10 3.93 27.02
N SER A 118 -1.44 4.04 28.18
CA SER A 118 -0.09 3.52 28.34
C SER A 118 -0.17 2.01 28.19
N ARG A 119 0.17 1.51 27.01
CA ARG A 119 0.32 0.07 26.81
C ARG A 119 1.42 -0.38 27.78
N GLY A 120 1.07 -1.20 28.77
CA GLY A 120 1.96 -1.65 29.85
C GLY A 120 3.25 -2.33 29.37
N ASN A 121 4.04 -2.88 30.30
CA ASN A 121 5.28 -3.58 29.94
C ASN A 121 4.97 -4.78 29.01
N PRO A 122 5.47 -4.79 27.75
CA PRO A 122 5.24 -5.88 26.82
C PRO A 122 6.13 -7.11 27.07
N LEU A 123 7.09 -7.04 27.99
CA LEU A 123 8.04 -8.13 28.27
C LEU A 123 7.44 -9.20 29.18
N VAL A 124 6.34 -9.80 28.73
CA VAL A 124 5.55 -10.78 29.46
C VAL A 124 5.14 -11.92 28.53
N LEU A 125 4.72 -13.04 29.12
CA LEU A 125 4.09 -14.11 28.35
C LEU A 125 2.70 -13.66 27.89
N GLY A 126 2.48 -13.64 26.57
CA GLY A 126 1.17 -13.41 25.97
C GLY A 126 0.52 -14.72 25.49
N ALA A 127 -0.57 -14.58 24.74
CA ALA A 127 -1.27 -15.67 24.08
C ALA A 127 -1.11 -15.61 22.56
N ALA A 128 -1.21 -16.75 21.88
CA ALA A 128 -1.19 -16.82 20.41
C ALA A 128 -2.40 -16.10 19.75
N THR A 129 -3.43 -15.77 20.51
CA THR A 129 -4.57 -14.95 20.08
C THR A 129 -4.30 -13.45 20.14
N ASP A 130 -3.23 -13.03 20.84
CA ASP A 130 -2.90 -11.62 20.99
C ASP A 130 -2.34 -11.05 19.67
N GLY A 131 -2.40 -9.73 19.51
CA GLY A 131 -1.69 -9.09 18.40
C GLY A 131 -0.18 -9.19 18.59
N ARG A 132 0.57 -9.58 17.54
CA ARG A 132 2.04 -9.57 17.58
C ARG A 132 2.56 -8.18 17.96
N ILE A 133 3.37 -8.12 19.02
CA ILE A 133 4.00 -6.88 19.45
C ILE A 133 5.11 -6.50 18.46
N PRO A 134 5.15 -5.24 17.98
CA PRO A 134 6.23 -4.80 17.10
C PRO A 134 7.61 -4.94 17.77
N GLY A 135 8.58 -5.53 17.07
CA GLY A 135 9.92 -5.77 17.60
C GLY A 135 10.63 -4.49 18.08
N GLN A 136 10.34 -3.33 17.48
CA GLN A 136 10.87 -2.05 17.96
C GLN A 136 10.42 -1.70 19.38
N ARG A 137 9.20 -2.07 19.75
CA ARG A 137 8.69 -1.87 21.11
C ARG A 137 9.42 -2.81 22.08
N LEU A 138 9.56 -4.08 21.73
CA LEU A 138 10.27 -5.07 22.55
C LEU A 138 11.74 -4.66 22.77
N ARG A 139 12.48 -4.31 21.70
CA ARG A 139 13.87 -3.82 21.80
C ARG A 139 13.97 -2.65 22.76
N ARG A 140 13.08 -1.65 22.64
CA ARG A 140 13.12 -0.48 23.52
C ARG A 140 12.97 -0.85 24.99
N GLU A 141 12.05 -1.77 25.31
CA GLU A 141 11.85 -2.18 26.71
C GLU A 141 13.01 -3.06 27.20
N LEU A 142 13.58 -3.94 26.37
CA LEU A 142 14.80 -4.69 26.71
C LEU A 142 16.00 -3.77 27.03
N LEU A 143 16.20 -2.72 26.23
CA LEU A 143 17.28 -1.76 26.50
C LEU A 143 17.04 -0.98 27.80
N LYS A 144 15.79 -0.65 28.12
CA LYS A 144 15.45 0.01 29.40
C LYS A 144 15.71 -0.89 30.61
N THR A 145 15.60 -2.21 30.46
CA THR A 145 15.91 -3.17 31.54
C THR A 145 17.41 -3.49 31.64
N GLY A 146 18.26 -2.83 30.86
CA GLY A 146 19.72 -3.03 30.91
C GLY A 146 20.25 -4.13 30.00
N THR A 147 19.43 -4.66 29.07
CA THR A 147 19.93 -5.60 28.06
C THR A 147 20.98 -4.90 27.19
N PRO A 148 22.20 -5.45 27.06
CA PRO A 148 23.22 -4.88 26.19
C PRO A 148 22.73 -4.78 24.75
N GLU A 149 22.99 -3.66 24.08
CA GLU A 149 22.69 -3.52 22.66
C GLU A 149 23.76 -4.17 21.78
N LEU A 150 23.93 -5.48 21.95
CA LEU A 150 24.89 -6.32 21.23
C LEU A 150 24.17 -7.52 20.63
N CYS A 151 24.63 -7.97 19.46
CA CYS A 151 24.18 -9.22 18.87
C CYS A 151 24.53 -10.38 19.80
N ALA A 152 23.54 -11.18 20.21
CA ALA A 152 23.72 -12.33 21.08
C ALA A 152 24.61 -13.43 20.47
N VAL A 153 24.78 -13.44 19.14
CA VAL A 153 25.57 -14.45 18.42
C VAL A 153 26.99 -13.97 18.13
N CYS A 154 27.14 -12.79 17.50
CA CYS A 154 28.44 -12.32 17.00
C CYS A 154 29.00 -11.10 17.74
N GLY A 155 28.28 -10.57 18.74
CA GLY A 155 28.70 -9.40 19.50
C GLY A 155 28.66 -8.06 18.75
N THR A 156 28.22 -8.02 17.49
CA THR A 156 28.08 -6.76 16.74
C THR A 156 27.15 -5.80 17.47
N GLY A 157 27.62 -4.58 17.72
CA GLY A 157 26.86 -3.53 18.39
C GLY A 157 25.92 -2.74 17.47
N PRO A 158 25.49 -1.55 17.90
CA PRO A 158 24.52 -0.72 17.18
C PRO A 158 25.14 0.14 16.07
N GLU A 159 26.41 -0.10 15.74
CA GLU A 159 27.14 0.59 14.67
C GLU A 159 27.78 -0.45 13.75
N TRP A 160 27.67 -0.23 12.45
CA TRP A 160 28.35 -1.00 11.42
C TRP A 160 28.86 -0.05 10.34
N ASN A 161 30.17 -0.10 10.05
CA ASN A 161 30.80 0.78 9.07
C ASN A 161 30.44 2.28 9.28
N HIS A 162 30.58 2.74 10.53
CA HIS A 162 30.27 4.12 10.94
C HIS A 162 28.82 4.57 10.70
N LYS A 163 27.89 3.61 10.55
CA LYS A 163 26.47 3.87 10.36
C LYS A 163 25.66 3.15 11.44
N PRO A 164 24.53 3.72 11.89
CA PRO A 164 23.64 3.05 12.83
C PRO A 164 23.14 1.71 12.28
N LEU A 165 23.40 0.64 13.02
CA LEU A 165 22.87 -0.69 12.79
C LEU A 165 21.79 -0.96 13.84
N ARG A 166 20.55 -1.13 13.39
CA ARG A 166 19.48 -1.54 14.29
C ARG A 166 19.53 -3.04 14.49
N LEU A 167 19.81 -3.49 15.71
CA LEU A 167 19.61 -4.89 16.08
C LEU A 167 18.11 -5.24 16.07
N GLU A 168 17.81 -6.46 15.62
CA GLU A 168 16.47 -7.02 15.51
C GLU A 168 16.17 -7.90 16.73
N VAL A 169 14.91 -7.96 17.15
CA VAL A 169 14.47 -8.87 18.22
C VAL A 169 14.10 -10.21 17.59
N ASP A 170 14.71 -11.27 18.08
CA ASP A 170 14.36 -12.65 17.77
C ASP A 170 13.81 -13.36 19.02
N HIS A 171 12.89 -14.29 18.78
CA HIS A 171 12.27 -15.15 19.78
C HIS A 171 12.94 -16.52 19.68
N ALA A 172 13.69 -16.93 20.70
CA ALA A 172 14.52 -18.14 20.66
C ALA A 172 13.68 -19.41 20.39
N ASN A 173 12.47 -19.50 20.95
CA ASN A 173 11.53 -20.60 20.68
C ASN A 173 10.78 -20.48 19.33
N GLY A 174 10.75 -19.28 18.73
CA GLY A 174 9.98 -18.95 17.53
C GLY A 174 8.52 -18.54 17.79
N ASP A 175 8.10 -18.52 19.05
CA ASP A 175 6.74 -18.18 19.48
C ASP A 175 6.65 -16.69 19.73
N TRP A 176 6.08 -15.97 18.76
CA TRP A 176 6.01 -14.50 18.76
C TRP A 176 5.18 -13.91 19.92
N TRP A 177 4.40 -14.72 20.64
CA TRP A 177 3.63 -14.31 21.82
C TRP A 177 4.40 -14.43 23.13
N ASP A 178 5.51 -15.18 23.17
CA ASP A 178 6.34 -15.31 24.36
C ASP A 178 7.39 -14.19 24.42
N ASN A 179 6.98 -13.04 24.96
CA ASN A 179 7.82 -11.85 25.03
C ASN A 179 8.61 -11.74 26.34
N ARG A 180 8.73 -12.83 27.12
CA ARG A 180 9.52 -12.81 28.34
C ARG A 180 10.99 -12.54 28.01
N PRO A 181 11.72 -11.72 28.79
CA PRO A 181 13.10 -11.34 28.48
C PRO A 181 14.03 -12.52 28.19
N GLU A 182 13.87 -13.63 28.92
CA GLU A 182 14.67 -14.85 28.75
C GLU A 182 14.49 -15.55 27.40
N ASN A 183 13.38 -15.29 26.69
CA ASN A 183 13.12 -15.82 25.35
C ASN A 183 13.51 -14.85 24.22
N LEU A 184 13.84 -13.60 24.55
CA LEU A 184 14.16 -12.57 23.58
C LEU A 184 15.66 -12.36 23.48
N GLN A 185 16.14 -12.25 22.24
CA GLN A 185 17.54 -11.91 21.95
C GLN A 185 17.63 -10.79 20.92
N LEU A 186 18.65 -9.95 21.06
CA LEU A 186 19.00 -8.96 20.04
C LEU A 186 19.98 -9.60 19.06
N LEU A 187 19.64 -9.59 17.77
CA LEU A 187 20.47 -10.14 16.69
C LEU A 187 20.77 -9.05 15.66
N CYS A 188 21.97 -9.06 15.10
CA CYS A 188 22.25 -8.25 13.91
C CYS A 188 21.49 -8.82 12.70
N PRO A 189 21.23 -8.03 11.64
CA PRO A 189 20.48 -8.51 10.47
C PRO A 189 21.08 -9.76 9.81
N ASN A 190 22.41 -9.92 9.86
CA ASN A 190 23.09 -11.08 9.29
C ASN A 190 22.88 -12.34 10.12
N CYS A 191 23.07 -12.27 11.45
CA CYS A 191 22.82 -13.41 12.35
C CYS A 191 21.34 -13.78 12.40
N HIS A 192 20.43 -12.79 12.35
CA HIS A 192 19.01 -13.09 12.33
C HIS A 192 18.59 -13.79 11.03
N ALA A 193 19.15 -13.40 9.87
CA ALA A 193 18.81 -14.02 8.58
C ALA A 193 19.12 -15.53 8.50
N VAL A 194 20.03 -16.02 9.34
CA VAL A 194 20.42 -17.44 9.38
C VAL A 194 19.65 -18.26 10.41
N THR A 195 18.80 -17.66 11.26
CA THR A 195 17.98 -18.43 12.21
C THR A 195 16.90 -19.24 11.50
N ASP A 196 16.47 -20.35 12.12
CA ASP A 196 15.36 -21.16 11.63
C ASP A 196 14.02 -20.43 11.70
N THR A 197 13.90 -19.45 12.59
CA THR A 197 12.70 -18.63 12.83
C THR A 197 12.58 -17.45 11.85
N TYR A 198 13.65 -17.13 11.09
CA TYR A 198 13.73 -15.93 10.27
C TYR A 198 12.56 -15.78 9.31
N ARG A 199 11.81 -14.68 9.45
CA ARG A 199 10.65 -14.33 8.61
C ARG A 199 9.66 -15.50 8.41
N GLY A 200 9.51 -16.35 9.43
CA GLY A 200 8.58 -17.49 9.39
C GLY A 200 9.11 -18.71 8.63
N ARG A 201 10.43 -18.83 8.41
CA ARG A 201 11.06 -20.00 7.77
C ARG A 201 10.64 -21.32 8.42
N LYS A 202 10.62 -21.42 9.76
CA LYS A 202 10.13 -22.59 10.52
C LYS A 202 8.72 -23.05 10.12
N ARG A 203 7.83 -22.13 9.73
CA ARG A 203 6.46 -22.46 9.28
C ARG A 203 6.40 -23.01 7.86
N ARG A 204 7.44 -22.79 7.04
CA ARG A 204 7.50 -23.31 5.66
C ARG A 204 7.94 -24.77 5.60
N ASN A 205 8.65 -25.25 6.62
CA ASN A 205 9.18 -26.63 6.67
C ASN A 205 8.25 -27.60 7.43
N ALA A 206 7.18 -27.09 8.04
CA ALA A 206 6.17 -27.89 8.76
C ALA A 206 4.91 -28.15 7.92
N ALA A 207 5.02 -28.04 6.59
CA ALA A 207 3.96 -28.28 5.62
C ALA A 207 4.40 -29.34 4.61
#